data_AF-A0A538UBA5-F1
#
_entry.id   AF-A0A538UBA5-F1
#
_cell.length_a   1.000
_cell.length_b   1.000
_cell.length_c   1.000
_cell.angle_alpha   90.00
_cell.angle_beta   90.00
_cell.angle_gamma   90.00
#
_symmetry.space_group_name_H-M   'P 1'
#
loop_
_entity.id
_entity.type
_entity.pdbx_description
1 polymer ?
#
loop_
_entity_poly.entity_id
_entity_poly.type
_entity_poly.pdbx_seq_one_letter_code
_entity_poly.pdbx_strand_id
1 'polypeptide(L)' 'MSEVLRFPEGFWWGAATSAHQVEGGNHRNDWWRFESQPGHIKDGSVSGAACRHYERF' A
#
# COMPACT_ATOMS: atom_id res chain seq x y z
N MET A 1 -17.56 11.09 -32.71
CA MET A 1 -18.33 10.62 -31.54
C MET A 1 -17.43 9.64 -30.81
N SER A 2 -17.04 9.90 -29.56
CA SER A 2 -16.24 8.93 -28.79
C SER A 2 -17.14 7.77 -28.38
N GLU A 3 -16.65 6.55 -28.52
CA GLU A 3 -17.35 5.35 -28.08
C GLU A 3 -17.43 5.31 -26.54
N VAL A 4 -18.56 4.83 -26.00
CA VAL A 4 -18.74 4.64 -24.56
C VAL A 4 -18.15 3.29 -24.17
N LEU A 5 -17.11 3.30 -23.34
CA LEU A 5 -16.53 2.08 -22.77
C LEU A 5 -17.53 1.47 -21.76
N ARG A 6 -17.90 0.20 -21.94
CA ARG A 6 -18.79 -0.56 -21.05
C ARG A 6 -18.08 -1.81 -20.52
N PHE A 7 -18.29 -2.09 -19.25
CA PHE A 7 -17.82 -3.33 -18.62
C PHE A 7 -18.88 -4.43 -18.76
N PRO A 8 -18.48 -5.72 -18.81
CA PRO A 8 -19.41 -6.84 -18.82
C PRO A 8 -20.35 -6.85 -17.61
N GLU A 9 -21.50 -7.49 -17.76
CA GLU A 9 -22.37 -7.80 -16.63
C GLU A 9 -21.63 -8.69 -15.63
N GLY A 10 -21.77 -8.37 -14.34
CA GLY A 10 -21.08 -9.11 -13.27
C GLY A 10 -19.59 -8.77 -13.12
N PHE A 11 -19.08 -7.73 -13.78
CA PHE A 11 -17.69 -7.30 -13.60
C PHE A 11 -17.41 -6.88 -12.15
N TRP A 12 -16.37 -7.46 -11.54
CA TRP A 12 -16.00 -7.15 -10.16
C TRP A 12 -15.12 -5.92 -10.08
N TRP A 13 -15.57 -4.96 -9.28
CA TRP A 13 -14.82 -3.79 -8.91
C TRP A 13 -14.30 -3.95 -7.49
N GLY A 14 -13.04 -3.60 -7.28
CA GLY A 14 -12.43 -3.69 -5.98
C GLY A 14 -11.28 -2.71 -5.82
N ALA A 15 -10.76 -2.68 -4.61
CA ALA A 15 -9.53 -1.99 -4.25
C ALA A 15 -8.57 -3.01 -3.62
N ALA A 16 -7.28 -2.72 -3.68
CA ALA A 16 -6.24 -3.54 -3.08
C ALA A 16 -5.31 -2.68 -2.23
N THR A 17 -4.77 -3.28 -1.18
CA THR A 17 -3.77 -2.69 -0.28
C THR A 17 -2.64 -3.68 -0.04
N SER A 18 -1.58 -3.26 0.65
CA SER A 18 -0.47 -4.11 1.08
C SER A 18 -0.18 -3.86 2.55
N ALA A 19 0.04 -4.94 3.31
CA ALA A 19 0.27 -4.90 4.76
C ALA A 19 1.30 -3.83 5.17
N HIS A 20 2.51 -3.88 4.58
CA HIS A 20 3.60 -2.95 4.90
C HIS A 20 3.26 -1.47 4.61
N GLN A 21 2.36 -1.22 3.64
CA GLN A 21 1.99 0.14 3.24
C GLN A 21 0.89 0.75 4.09
N VAL A 22 0.00 -0.05 4.69
CA VAL A 22 -1.20 0.48 5.36
C VAL A 22 -1.32 0.12 6.83
N GLU A 23 -0.86 -1.06 7.26
CA GLU A 23 -1.12 -1.57 8.61
C GLU A 23 -0.43 -0.76 9.70
N GLY A 24 0.85 -0.46 9.51
CA GLY A 24 1.74 0.08 10.54
C GLY A 24 2.32 -1.02 11.43
N GLY A 25 3.39 -0.71 12.16
CA GLY A 25 4.00 -1.62 13.14
C GLY A 25 4.76 -2.82 12.55
N ASN A 26 4.97 -2.85 11.24
CA ASN A 26 5.67 -3.93 10.54
C ASN A 26 7.19 -3.83 10.70
N HIS A 27 7.75 -4.56 11.68
CA HIS A 27 9.17 -4.45 12.06
C HIS A 27 10.04 -5.70 11.78
N ARG A 28 9.52 -6.68 11.02
CA ARG A 28 10.15 -8.00 10.86
C ARG A 28 10.03 -8.56 9.43
N ASN A 29 10.14 -7.70 8.43
CA ASN A 29 10.17 -8.11 7.03
C ASN A 29 11.32 -7.42 6.28
N ASP A 30 11.58 -7.85 5.05
CA ASP A 30 12.68 -7.32 4.23
C ASP A 30 12.49 -5.83 3.89
N TRP A 31 11.25 -5.37 3.70
CA TRP A 31 10.96 -3.97 3.43
C TRP A 31 11.26 -3.06 4.63
N TRP A 32 10.94 -3.49 5.85
CA TRP A 32 11.33 -2.80 7.07
C TRP A 32 12.85 -2.66 7.19
N ARG A 33 13.60 -3.73 6.86
CA ARG A 33 15.06 -3.69 6.84
C ARG A 33 15.60 -2.79 5.72
N PHE A 34 14.92 -2.77 4.58
CA PHE A 34 15.30 -1.97 3.42
C PHE A 34 15.11 -0.48 3.69
N GLU A 35 13.95 -0.07 4.20
CA GLU A 35 13.63 1.34 4.50
C GLU A 35 14.45 1.91 5.65
N SER A 36 14.94 1.06 6.56
CA SER A 36 15.81 1.48 7.68
C SER A 36 17.24 1.87 7.25
N GLN A 37 17.62 1.65 5.99
CA GLN A 37 18.95 2.00 5.47
C GLN A 37 18.93 3.40 4.81
N PRO A 38 19.84 4.32 5.19
CA PRO A 38 19.87 5.66 4.62
C PRO A 38 20.02 5.66 3.10
N GLY A 39 19.22 6.48 2.43
CA GLY A 39 19.28 6.65 0.97
C GLY A 39 18.53 5.62 0.14
N HIS A 40 17.94 4.59 0.76
CA HIS A 40 17.08 3.62 0.04
C HIS A 40 15.70 4.20 -0.29
N ILE A 41 15.13 5.00 0.59
CA ILE A 41 13.90 5.74 0.35
C ILE A 41 14.26 7.18 -0.01
N LYS A 42 13.70 7.70 -1.11
CA LYS A 42 14.04 9.01 -1.71
C LYS A 42 13.97 10.17 -0.70
N ASP A 43 12.99 10.14 0.20
CA ASP A 43 12.79 11.16 1.24
C ASP A 43 13.19 10.68 2.64
N GLY A 44 13.77 9.48 2.75
CA GLY A 44 14.16 8.87 4.01
C GLY A 44 12.99 8.47 4.93
N SER A 45 11.75 8.46 4.42
CA SER A 45 10.60 7.98 5.20
C SER A 45 10.68 6.48 5.49
N VAL A 46 10.05 6.07 6.58
CA VAL A 46 9.85 4.67 6.97
C VAL A 46 8.35 4.43 7.15
N SER A 47 7.89 3.19 6.95
CA SER A 47 6.48 2.82 7.08
C SER A 47 5.89 3.22 8.43
N GLY A 48 6.62 3.01 9.53
CA GLY A 48 6.23 3.44 10.87
C GLY A 48 4.81 3.00 11.24
N ALA A 49 3.95 3.95 11.58
CA ALA A 49 2.53 3.70 11.85
C ALA A 49 1.66 3.60 10.58
N ALA A 50 2.19 3.96 9.41
CA ALA A 50 1.50 3.98 8.12
C ALA A 50 0.10 4.63 8.21
N CYS A 51 -0.92 3.98 7.64
CA CYS A 51 -2.32 4.40 7.76
C CYS A 51 -3.00 3.88 9.03
N ARG A 52 -2.27 3.16 9.90
CA ARG A 52 -2.80 2.52 11.10
C ARG A 52 -3.94 1.54 10.80
N HIS A 53 -3.89 0.91 9.62
CA HIS A 53 -4.96 0.02 9.18
C HIS A 53 -5.12 -1.15 10.14
N TYR A 54 -4.05 -1.63 10.80
CA TYR A 54 -4.15 -2.70 11.80
C TYR A 54 -5.04 -2.33 13.01
N GLU A 55 -5.20 -1.05 13.33
CA GLU A 55 -6.09 -0.60 14.41
C GLU A 55 -7.40 0.00 13.92
N ARG A 56 -7.56 0.18 12.61
CA ARG A 56 -8.65 0.97 12.00
C ARG A 56 -9.41 0.24 10.90
N PHE A 57 -9.13 -1.04 10.69
CA PHE A 57 -9.88 -1.88 9.75
C PHE A 57 -11.29 -2.21 10.27
#